data_AF-A0A482WEL8-F1
#
_entry.id   AF-A0A482WEL8-F1
#
_cell.length_a   1.000
_cell.length_b   1.000
_cell.length_c   1.000
_cell.angle_alpha   90.00
_cell.angle_beta   90.00
_cell.angle_gamma   90.00
#
_symmetry.space_group_name_H-M   'P 1'
#
loop_
_entity.id
_entity.type
_entity.pdbx_description
1 polymer ?
#
loop_
_entity_poly.entity_id
_entity_poly.type
_entity_poly.pdbx_seq_one_letter_code
_entity_poly.pdbx_strand_id
1 'polypeptide(L)'
;MRIQQWLVSLSLIAAVQCQWAYDVARLEAQTSNANLTKKPFTDGCLDCICETIDCTMINTCKGDHCGPFSITRVFWKDAGYPTVLFDDKHSDGAYERCANDLDCARQTVKSYMDTHPFDCNNDTVVDCSDYGAIHFGGIYKCRSPLSPVIGAKFFSCIKKM
;
A
#
# COMPACT_ATOMS: atom_id res chain seq x y z
N MET A 1 -30.28 55.50 -28.17
CA MET A 1 -29.32 54.40 -28.36
C MET A 1 -28.12 54.64 -27.45
N ARG A 2 -28.14 54.12 -26.22
CA ARG A 2 -27.03 54.21 -25.27
C ARG A 2 -26.42 52.82 -25.16
N ILE A 3 -25.30 52.61 -25.83
CA ILE A 3 -24.46 51.44 -25.65
C ILE A 3 -23.73 51.67 -24.32
N GLN A 4 -24.18 51.01 -23.25
CA GLN A 4 -23.44 50.94 -21.99
C GLN A 4 -22.18 50.12 -22.25
N GLN A 5 -21.04 50.80 -22.39
CA GLN A 5 -19.73 50.16 -22.29
C GLN A 5 -19.58 49.62 -20.87
N TRP A 6 -19.63 48.30 -20.74
CA TRP A 6 -19.25 47.61 -19.52
C TRP A 6 -17.73 47.73 -19.37
N LEU A 7 -17.27 48.72 -18.61
CA LEU A 7 -15.89 48.80 -18.13
C LEU A 7 -15.70 47.72 -17.07
N VAL A 8 -15.46 46.48 -17.51
CA VAL A 8 -14.98 45.42 -16.63
C VAL A 8 -13.53 45.79 -16.29
N SER A 9 -13.25 46.07 -15.01
CA SER A 9 -11.92 46.52 -14.60
C SER A 9 -10.86 45.46 -14.96
N LEU A 10 -9.66 45.90 -15.35
CA LEU A 10 -8.51 45.03 -15.61
C LEU A 10 -8.24 44.07 -14.43
N SER A 11 -8.54 44.51 -13.21
CA SER A 11 -8.47 43.72 -11.98
C SER A 11 -9.42 42.53 -11.97
N LEU A 12 -10.64 42.67 -12.52
CA LEU A 12 -11.61 41.58 -12.62
C LEU A 12 -11.20 40.55 -13.68
N ILE A 13 -10.60 40.99 -14.79
CA ILE A 13 -10.09 40.09 -15.85
C ILE A 13 -8.94 39.23 -15.31
N ALA A 14 -8.00 39.83 -14.59
CA ALA A 14 -6.87 39.12 -13.99
C ALA A 14 -7.31 38.06 -12.96
N ALA A 15 -8.32 38.38 -12.13
CA ALA A 15 -8.84 37.43 -11.15
C ALA A 15 -9.50 36.20 -11.81
N VAL A 16 -10.25 36.39 -12.91
CA VAL A 16 -10.84 35.28 -13.66
C VAL A 16 -9.77 34.41 -14.34
N GLN A 17 -8.70 35.02 -14.87
CA GLN A 17 -7.58 34.28 -15.46
C GLN A 17 -6.85 33.42 -14.41
N CYS A 18 -6.62 33.94 -13.20
CA CYS A 18 -6.02 33.16 -12.10
C CYS A 18 -6.94 32.01 -11.65
N GLN A 19 -8.24 32.25 -11.54
CA GLN A 19 -9.20 31.22 -11.15
C GLN A 19 -9.24 30.08 -12.17
N TRP A 20 -9.28 30.40 -13.47
CA TRP A 20 -9.26 29.41 -14.54
C TRP A 20 -7.96 28.59 -14.53
N ALA A 21 -6.79 29.23 -14.35
CA ALA A 21 -5.52 28.52 -14.28
C ALA A 21 -5.44 27.57 -13.06
N TYR A 22 -5.97 27.98 -11.91
CA TYR A 22 -6.06 27.13 -10.72
C TYR A 22 -6.99 25.94 -10.94
N ASP A 23 -8.17 26.16 -11.54
CA ASP A 23 -9.12 25.09 -11.82
C ASP A 23 -8.58 24.10 -12.87
N VAL A 24 -7.84 24.56 -13.89
CA VAL A 24 -7.13 23.69 -14.85
C VAL A 24 -6.06 22.86 -14.14
N ALA A 25 -5.21 23.48 -13.32
CA ALA A 25 -4.19 22.76 -12.56
C ALA A 25 -4.81 21.72 -11.59
N ARG A 26 -5.97 22.02 -11.00
CA ARG A 26 -6.70 21.09 -10.13
C ARG A 26 -7.27 19.90 -10.91
N LEU A 27 -7.80 20.13 -12.12
CA LEU A 27 -8.29 19.07 -13.00
C LEU A 27 -7.15 18.16 -13.49
N GLU A 28 -5.99 18.72 -13.83
CA GLU A 28 -4.80 17.97 -14.21
C GLU A 28 -4.27 17.09 -13.06
N ALA A 29 -4.26 17.63 -11.83
CA ALA A 29 -3.88 16.88 -10.63
C ALA A 29 -4.90 15.79 -10.23
N GLN A 30 -6.16 15.93 -10.64
CA GLN A 30 -7.19 14.90 -10.45
C GLN A 30 -7.05 13.77 -11.48
N THR A 31 -6.66 14.09 -12.73
CA THR A 31 -6.46 13.08 -13.78
C THR A 31 -5.25 12.17 -13.55
N SER A 32 -4.21 12.60 -12.82
CA SER A 32 -3.07 11.75 -12.48
C SER A 32 -3.40 10.67 -11.44
N ASN A 33 -4.41 10.88 -10.59
CA ASN A 33 -4.92 9.88 -9.65
C ASN A 33 -6.08 9.05 -10.20
N ALA A 34 -6.65 9.43 -11.35
CA ALA A 34 -7.86 8.81 -11.91
C ALA A 34 -7.59 7.58 -12.81
N ASN A 35 -6.35 7.13 -12.98
CA ASN A 35 -6.01 6.00 -13.84
C ASN A 35 -5.35 4.82 -13.10
N LEU A 36 -5.33 4.84 -11.76
CA LEU A 36 -4.77 3.74 -10.97
C LEU A 36 -5.81 2.62 -10.80
N THR A 37 -5.51 1.44 -11.33
CA THR A 37 -6.37 0.26 -11.17
C THR A 37 -5.90 -0.58 -9.98
N LYS A 38 -6.62 -0.56 -8.86
CA LYS A 38 -6.32 -1.42 -7.70
C LYS A 38 -7.02 -2.78 -7.84
N LYS A 39 -6.24 -3.86 -7.96
CA LYS A 39 -6.76 -5.24 -7.81
C LYS A 39 -6.86 -5.60 -6.33
N PRO A 40 -7.84 -6.43 -5.91
CA PRO A 40 -7.93 -6.86 -4.51
C PRO A 40 -6.72 -7.71 -4.12
N PHE A 41 -6.28 -7.58 -2.86
CA PHE A 41 -5.30 -8.50 -2.29
C PHE A 41 -5.98 -9.85 -2.00
N THR A 42 -5.50 -10.92 -2.63
CA THR A 42 -6.14 -12.25 -2.58
C THR A 42 -5.37 -13.22 -1.66
N ASP A 43 -6.06 -14.27 -1.21
CA ASP A 43 -5.40 -15.38 -0.50
C ASP A 43 -4.29 -16.02 -1.33
N GLY A 44 -4.49 -16.19 -2.64
CA GLY A 44 -3.43 -16.70 -3.52
C GLY A 44 -2.18 -15.82 -3.53
N CYS A 45 -2.33 -14.49 -3.48
CA CYS A 45 -1.19 -13.59 -3.37
C CYS A 45 -0.46 -13.75 -2.03
N LEU A 46 -1.22 -13.85 -0.93
CA LEU A 46 -0.68 -14.08 0.40
C LEU A 46 0.07 -15.43 0.48
N ASP A 47 -0.46 -16.46 -0.17
CA ASP A 47 0.16 -17.78 -0.22
C ASP A 47 1.47 -17.75 -1.02
N CYS A 48 1.57 -16.96 -2.09
CA CYS A 48 2.85 -16.74 -2.78
C CYS A 48 3.89 -15.99 -1.93
N ILE A 49 3.45 -15.03 -1.11
CA ILE A 49 4.34 -14.41 -0.11
C ILE A 49 4.83 -15.47 0.88
N CYS A 50 3.91 -16.27 1.41
CA CYS A 50 4.21 -17.35 2.36
C CYS A 50 5.20 -18.39 1.78
N GLU A 51 4.96 -18.87 0.55
CA GLU A 51 5.84 -19.84 -0.15
C GLU A 51 7.27 -19.28 -0.31
N THR A 52 7.38 -17.97 -0.58
CA THR A 52 8.68 -17.33 -0.81
C THR A 52 9.57 -17.32 0.44
N ILE A 53 8.97 -17.07 1.60
CA ILE A 53 9.66 -16.95 2.91
C ILE A 53 9.58 -18.20 3.77
N ASP A 54 8.88 -19.23 3.30
CA ASP A 54 8.55 -20.44 4.05
C ASP A 54 7.85 -20.12 5.39
N CYS A 55 6.62 -19.61 5.28
CA CYS A 55 5.83 -19.21 6.45
C CYS A 55 5.33 -20.40 7.31
N THR A 56 5.71 -21.64 6.98
CA THR A 56 5.40 -22.84 7.79
C THR A 56 6.30 -22.98 9.02
N MET A 57 7.46 -22.33 9.00
CA MET A 57 8.41 -22.35 10.11
C MET A 57 7.93 -21.39 11.20
N ILE A 58 7.67 -21.93 12.39
CA ILE A 58 7.41 -21.10 13.58
C ILE A 58 8.70 -20.36 13.91
N ASN A 59 8.74 -19.07 13.56
CA ASN A 59 9.85 -18.19 13.87
C ASN A 59 9.45 -17.32 15.06
N THR A 60 10.19 -17.43 16.16
CA THR A 60 10.15 -16.43 17.23
C THR A 60 10.67 -15.09 16.72
N CYS A 61 10.44 -14.02 17.48
CA CYS A 61 10.98 -12.71 17.14
C CYS A 61 12.51 -12.71 17.03
N LYS A 62 13.02 -12.10 15.96
CA LYS A 62 14.45 -11.85 15.71
C LYS A 62 14.64 -10.34 15.54
N GLY A 63 15.10 -9.68 16.60
CA GLY A 63 15.10 -8.21 16.66
C GLY A 63 13.66 -7.68 16.60
N ASP A 64 13.41 -6.70 15.74
CA ASP A 64 12.09 -6.08 15.59
C ASP A 64 11.13 -6.83 14.66
N HIS A 65 11.56 -7.95 14.08
CA HIS A 65 10.75 -8.77 13.17
C HIS A 65 10.23 -10.02 13.90
N CYS A 66 8.93 -10.27 13.82
CA CYS A 66 8.27 -11.40 14.48
C CYS A 66 7.50 -12.26 13.50
N GLY A 67 7.47 -13.57 13.80
CA GLY A 67 6.58 -14.51 13.17
C GLY A 67 6.94 -14.94 11.74
N PRO A 68 6.09 -15.77 11.14
CA PRO A 68 6.36 -16.41 9.85
C PRO A 68 6.35 -15.44 8.68
N PHE A 69 5.73 -14.26 8.84
CA PHE A 69 5.69 -13.19 7.84
C PHE A 69 6.71 -12.06 8.09
N SER A 70 7.65 -12.24 9.02
CA SER A 70 8.69 -11.24 9.35
C SER A 70 8.13 -9.83 9.59
N ILE A 71 6.96 -9.77 10.25
CA ILE A 71 6.21 -8.54 10.49
C ILE A 71 6.98 -7.69 11.47
N THR A 72 7.02 -6.37 11.28
CA THR A 72 7.53 -5.43 12.28
C THR A 72 6.41 -4.84 13.11
N ARG A 73 6.74 -4.30 14.29
CA ARG A 73 5.75 -3.60 15.11
C ARG A 73 5.07 -2.48 14.33
N VAL A 74 5.81 -1.69 13.56
CA VAL A 74 5.25 -0.58 12.76
C VAL A 74 4.27 -1.10 11.71
N PHE A 75 4.66 -2.14 10.96
CA PHE A 75 3.78 -2.77 9.97
C PHE A 75 2.47 -3.26 10.59
N TRP A 76 2.54 -3.88 11.77
CA TRP A 76 1.36 -4.33 12.53
C TRP A 76 0.45 -3.17 12.99
N LYS A 77 1.05 -2.06 13.43
CA LYS A 77 0.30 -0.84 13.81
C LYS A 77 -0.42 -0.23 12.60
N ASP A 78 0.28 -0.09 11.49
CA ASP A 78 -0.24 0.48 10.24
C ASP A 78 -1.35 -0.42 9.65
N ALA A 79 -1.28 -1.73 9.89
CA ALA A 79 -2.34 -2.69 9.54
C ALA A 79 -3.60 -2.60 10.43
N GLY A 80 -3.65 -1.69 11.41
CA GLY A 80 -4.81 -1.51 12.28
C GLY A 80 -4.77 -2.31 13.58
N TYR A 81 -3.61 -2.81 13.99
CA TYR A 81 -3.40 -3.53 15.26
C TYR A 81 -4.29 -4.78 15.42
N PRO A 82 -4.31 -5.71 14.45
CA PRO A 82 -5.03 -6.97 14.61
C PRO A 82 -4.52 -7.73 15.83
N THR A 83 -5.40 -8.49 16.47
CA THR A 83 -5.09 -9.24 17.69
C THR A 83 -5.58 -10.67 17.56
N VAL A 84 -4.97 -11.57 18.33
CA VAL A 84 -5.55 -12.90 18.54
C VAL A 84 -6.85 -12.77 19.32
N LEU A 85 -7.70 -13.80 19.26
CA LEU A 85 -9.01 -13.76 19.90
C LEU A 85 -8.89 -13.48 21.41
N PHE A 86 -9.70 -12.55 21.91
CA PHE A 86 -9.74 -12.11 23.31
C PHE A 86 -8.49 -11.38 23.84
N ASP A 87 -7.60 -10.93 22.96
CA ASP A 87 -6.45 -10.11 23.34
C ASP A 87 -6.74 -8.61 23.23
N ASP A 88 -5.93 -7.79 23.89
CA ASP A 88 -6.02 -6.33 23.87
C ASP A 88 -4.84 -5.74 23.09
N LYS A 89 -5.12 -4.93 22.06
CA LYS A 89 -4.11 -4.31 21.18
C LYS A 89 -3.14 -3.35 21.89
N HIS A 90 -3.49 -2.87 23.07
CA HIS A 90 -2.68 -1.98 23.89
C HIS A 90 -1.90 -2.71 24.97
N SER A 91 -2.13 -4.01 25.16
CA SER A 91 -1.38 -4.80 26.13
C SER A 91 0.06 -5.05 25.68
N ASP A 92 0.95 -5.16 26.66
CA ASP A 92 2.33 -5.54 26.40
C ASP A 92 2.38 -6.92 25.73
N GLY A 93 3.18 -7.03 24.66
CA GLY A 93 3.31 -8.27 23.90
C GLY A 93 2.19 -8.56 22.87
N ALA A 94 1.18 -7.69 22.71
CA ALA A 94 0.08 -7.93 21.76
C ALA A 94 0.57 -8.11 20.31
N TYR A 95 1.52 -7.26 19.91
CA TYR A 95 2.22 -7.36 18.62
C TYR A 95 2.89 -8.72 18.45
N GLU A 96 3.69 -9.14 19.43
CA GLU A 96 4.43 -10.39 19.37
C GLU A 96 3.49 -11.59 19.32
N ARG A 97 2.42 -11.60 20.11
CA ARG A 97 1.41 -12.66 20.08
C ARG A 97 0.72 -12.74 18.72
N CYS A 98 0.28 -11.61 18.17
CA CYS A 98 -0.36 -11.58 16.86
C CYS A 98 0.60 -11.98 15.73
N ALA A 99 1.82 -11.41 15.71
CA ALA A 99 2.77 -11.68 14.65
C ALA A 99 3.21 -13.14 14.62
N ASN A 100 3.29 -13.81 15.78
CA ASN A 100 3.64 -15.24 15.88
C ASN A 100 2.44 -16.19 15.68
N ASP A 101 1.20 -15.70 15.71
CA ASP A 101 0.01 -16.46 15.38
C ASP A 101 -0.26 -16.42 13.87
N LEU A 102 -0.41 -17.58 13.23
CA LEU A 102 -0.48 -17.65 11.76
C LEU A 102 -1.68 -16.86 11.22
N ASP A 103 -2.86 -17.00 11.83
CA ASP A 103 -4.07 -16.36 11.35
C ASP A 103 -4.03 -14.84 11.58
N CYS A 104 -3.56 -14.41 12.75
CA CYS A 104 -3.40 -12.99 13.05
C CYS A 104 -2.31 -12.33 12.18
N ALA A 105 -1.20 -13.03 11.91
CA ALA A 105 -0.15 -12.57 11.01
C ALA A 105 -0.66 -12.45 9.56
N ARG A 106 -1.40 -13.45 9.07
CA ARG A 106 -2.07 -13.39 7.75
C ARG A 106 -3.03 -12.20 7.67
N GLN A 107 -3.85 -11.99 8.70
CA GLN A 107 -4.75 -10.85 8.77
C GLN A 107 -4.01 -9.52 8.79
N THR A 108 -2.85 -9.45 9.45
CA THR A 108 -1.98 -8.26 9.46
C THR A 108 -1.51 -7.91 8.05
N VAL A 109 -0.98 -8.88 7.31
CA VAL A 109 -0.52 -8.65 5.93
C VAL A 109 -1.68 -8.20 5.03
N LYS A 110 -2.83 -8.89 5.09
CA LYS A 110 -4.03 -8.49 4.34
C LYS A 110 -4.46 -7.04 4.63
N SER A 111 -4.63 -6.72 5.91
CA SER A 111 -5.11 -5.39 6.34
C SER A 111 -4.13 -4.28 5.93
N TYR A 112 -2.82 -4.55 6.00
CA TYR A 112 -1.81 -3.62 5.52
C TYR A 112 -1.93 -3.37 4.02
N MET A 113 -2.03 -4.41 3.20
CA MET A 113 -2.12 -4.28 1.73
C MET A 113 -3.43 -3.61 1.28
N ASP A 114 -4.52 -3.84 2.01
CA ASP A 114 -5.80 -3.18 1.74
C ASP A 114 -5.75 -1.67 2.00
N THR A 115 -4.97 -1.24 2.99
CA THR A 115 -4.91 0.18 3.42
C THR A 115 -3.72 0.95 2.83
N HIS A 116 -2.68 0.26 2.35
CA HIS A 116 -1.46 0.86 1.81
C HIS A 116 -1.17 0.42 0.35
N PRO A 117 -2.12 0.55 -0.59
CA PRO A 117 -1.86 0.24 -1.99
C PRO A 117 -0.87 1.26 -2.59
N PHE A 118 0.12 0.77 -3.33
CA PHE A 118 1.09 1.61 -4.01
C PHE A 118 1.58 0.92 -5.28
N ASP A 119 1.62 1.66 -6.40
CA ASP A 119 2.15 1.18 -7.67
C ASP A 119 3.70 1.28 -7.65
N CYS A 120 4.33 0.11 -7.55
CA CYS A 120 5.77 -0.04 -7.37
C CYS A 120 6.51 -0.14 -8.70
N ASN A 121 5.86 -0.65 -9.75
CA ASN A 121 6.47 -0.83 -11.07
C ASN A 121 6.07 0.28 -12.09
N ASN A 122 5.20 1.22 -11.70
CA ASN A 122 4.62 2.29 -12.51
C ASN A 122 3.84 1.81 -13.74
N ASP A 123 3.15 0.68 -13.64
CA ASP A 123 2.32 0.16 -14.74
C ASP A 123 0.85 0.60 -14.65
N THR A 124 0.51 1.50 -13.71
CA THR A 124 -0.83 2.01 -13.41
C THR A 124 -1.80 0.98 -12.84
N VAL A 125 -1.30 -0.18 -12.45
CA VAL A 125 -2.04 -1.24 -11.77
C VAL A 125 -1.38 -1.47 -10.41
N VAL A 126 -2.19 -1.61 -9.36
CA VAL A 126 -1.71 -2.17 -8.09
C VAL A 126 -2.19 -3.60 -8.03
N ASP A 127 -1.27 -4.55 -8.09
CA ASP A 127 -1.57 -5.97 -7.98
C ASP A 127 -0.57 -6.77 -7.13
N CYS A 128 -0.63 -8.10 -7.22
CA CYS A 128 0.19 -8.98 -6.40
C CYS A 128 1.69 -8.73 -6.57
N SER A 129 2.13 -8.30 -7.76
CA SER A 129 3.52 -7.90 -7.98
C SER A 129 3.92 -6.76 -7.04
N ASP A 130 3.08 -5.73 -6.93
CA ASP A 130 3.31 -4.59 -6.04
C ASP A 130 3.20 -4.97 -4.57
N TYR A 131 2.17 -5.75 -4.21
CA TYR A 131 1.98 -6.19 -2.82
C TYR A 131 3.16 -7.02 -2.32
N GLY A 132 3.72 -7.90 -3.15
CA GLY A 132 4.96 -8.63 -2.83
C GLY A 132 6.14 -7.68 -2.67
N ALA A 133 6.32 -6.71 -3.58
CA ALA A 133 7.39 -5.73 -3.49
C ALA A 133 7.30 -4.87 -2.21
N ILE A 134 6.10 -4.49 -1.81
CA ILE A 134 5.83 -3.79 -0.55
C ILE A 134 6.15 -4.68 0.65
N HIS A 135 5.77 -5.95 0.64
CA HIS A 135 6.06 -6.85 1.76
C HIS A 135 7.57 -7.08 1.96
N PHE A 136 8.31 -7.35 0.87
CA PHE A 136 9.73 -7.67 0.95
C PHE A 136 10.65 -6.45 1.05
N GLY A 137 10.23 -5.31 0.50
CA GLY A 137 11.04 -4.08 0.45
C GLY A 137 10.54 -2.95 1.34
N GLY A 138 9.27 -2.97 1.74
CA GLY A 138 8.56 -1.80 2.28
C GLY A 138 8.18 -0.80 1.19
N ILE A 139 7.15 0.01 1.45
CA ILE A 139 6.60 0.97 0.47
C ILE A 139 7.66 1.92 -0.11
N TYR A 140 8.62 2.37 0.71
CA TYR A 140 9.67 3.30 0.28
C TYR A 140 10.73 2.67 -0.64
N LYS A 141 10.90 1.35 -0.61
CA LYS A 141 11.89 0.64 -1.43
C LYS A 141 11.26 -0.34 -2.41
N CYS A 142 9.93 -0.40 -2.53
CA CYS A 142 9.27 -1.39 -3.38
C CYS A 142 9.58 -1.20 -4.87
N ARG A 143 10.06 -0.01 -5.28
CA ARG A 143 10.56 0.27 -6.63
C ARG A 143 11.96 -0.30 -6.90
N SER A 144 12.66 -0.71 -5.84
CA SER A 144 13.94 -1.41 -5.98
C SER A 144 13.69 -2.88 -6.32
N PRO A 145 14.52 -3.48 -7.18
CA PRO A 145 14.38 -4.88 -7.51
C PRO A 145 14.51 -5.75 -6.26
N LEU A 146 13.65 -6.76 -6.15
CA LEU A 146 13.80 -7.81 -5.15
C LEU A 146 15.15 -8.52 -5.33
N SER A 147 15.68 -9.08 -4.25
CA SER A 147 16.88 -9.92 -4.37
C SER A 147 16.62 -11.06 -5.37
N PRO A 148 17.63 -11.50 -6.15
CA PRO A 148 17.41 -12.51 -7.19
C PRO A 148 16.73 -13.79 -6.68
N VAL A 149 17.05 -14.21 -5.45
CA VAL A 149 16.47 -15.40 -4.82
C VAL A 149 14.99 -15.19 -4.45
N ILE A 150 14.66 -14.06 -3.82
CA ILE A 150 13.28 -13.74 -3.42
C ILE A 150 12.42 -13.53 -4.68
N GLY A 151 12.90 -12.71 -5.62
CA GLY A 151 12.19 -12.42 -6.86
C GLY A 151 11.93 -13.67 -7.68
N ALA A 152 12.92 -14.56 -7.85
CA ALA A 152 12.74 -15.80 -8.62
C ALA A 152 11.65 -16.70 -8.02
N LYS A 153 11.61 -16.86 -6.69
CA LYS A 153 10.56 -17.65 -6.01
C LYS A 153 9.20 -16.99 -6.13
N PHE A 154 9.11 -15.72 -5.76
CA PHE A 154 7.84 -14.99 -5.73
C PHE A 154 7.19 -14.90 -7.11
N PHE A 155 7.95 -14.45 -8.12
CA PHE A 155 7.43 -14.33 -9.48
C PHE A 155 7.14 -15.68 -10.14
N SER A 156 7.75 -16.78 -9.66
CA SER A 156 7.39 -18.13 -10.09
C SER A 156 6.05 -18.57 -9.52
N CYS A 157 5.74 -18.23 -8.27
CA CYS A 157 4.45 -18.54 -7.67
C CYS A 157 3.31 -17.77 -8.33
N ILE A 158 3.44 -16.45 -8.47
CA ILE A 158 2.31 -15.63 -9.00
C ILE A 158 1.95 -15.96 -10.46
N LYS A 159 2.88 -16.55 -11.23
CA LYS A 159 2.61 -17.02 -12.61
C LYS A 159 1.67 -18.23 -12.68
N LYS A 160 1.47 -18.93 -11.56
CA LYS A 160 0.60 -20.11 -11.45
C LYS A 160 -0.81 -19.77 -10.96
N MET A 161 -1.01 -18.53 -10.50
CA MET A 161 -2.31 -18.00 -10.05
C MET A 161 -3.19 -17.67 -11.25
#